data_AF-A0A9P6UA02-F1
#
_entry.id   AF-A0A9P6UA02-F1
#
_cell.length_a   1.000
_cell.length_b   1.000
_cell.length_c   1.000
_cell.angle_alpha   90.00
_cell.angle_beta   90.00
_cell.angle_gamma   90.00
#
_symmetry.space_group_name_H-M   'P 1'
#
loop_
_entity.id
_entity.type
_entity.pdbx_description
1 polymer ?
#
loop_
_entity_poly.entity_id
_entity_poly.type
_entity_poly.pdbx_seq_one_letter_code
_entity_poly.pdbx_strand_id
1 'polypeptide(L)'
;MDLPASENAQRCLKAAKAILGALVTENEAAYGNISVQTPPSNADLSESWQVSPTMTASKLIAILSLSKIIAAAENLDVDMDTWSRGYCNAVQDAVGSKFCPPSLSYLAKYWQDPQVEVQEAAKIILLSTIERMSKSDIISLVKYWSAFLPAAALPDTCSSQYMARSAIILGIIGAENAEALSEKVRKLVALSLTILLNDDSRVAYKVASIDLLAQGFATWQPFIRADAVLKTLFGMAMDSHTGNTLVSRRARRAISQIAAVNAVLFVATLTQDIMDVKKPAERTGLLKLISIFSRKNPVVLYNGIPRLAEAIVKSLDPTTPQVREMLLPVATSVMMDLVQSFPQLDFHVGSQKLAVGTLEGAIVVYDLHTATRWQILEGHTKTVSAVSFSRDGKTIVSCSVKERRVRFWQPSPGFFGMLMGGGHGLWGASKSTSSLPAHGGSHGSGLPALSSQQSSRTFDFALQDSIATESEESLLGHVRFEWTGDRAAKLSIYDQIMSFNV
;
A
#
# COMPACT_ATOMS: atom_id res chain seq x y z
N MET A 1 35.24 -6.30 15.88
CA MET A 1 35.64 -7.20 16.98
C MET A 1 34.48 -8.14 17.18
N ASP A 2 34.50 -9.20 16.38
CA ASP A 2 33.46 -10.22 16.29
C ASP A 2 33.57 -11.17 17.48
N LEU A 3 32.55 -11.18 18.33
CA LEU A 3 32.33 -12.27 19.28
C LEU A 3 31.56 -13.38 18.55
N PRO A 4 31.93 -14.65 18.72
CA PRO A 4 31.49 -15.71 17.82
C PRO A 4 30.03 -16.06 18.07
N ALA A 5 29.23 -16.02 17.01
CA ALA A 5 27.82 -16.44 16.98
C ALA A 5 27.57 -17.85 17.57
N SER A 6 28.61 -18.68 17.74
CA SER A 6 28.52 -19.99 18.39
C SER A 6 28.34 -19.95 19.90
N GLU A 7 28.87 -18.94 20.61
CA GLU A 7 28.81 -18.89 22.07
C GLU A 7 27.45 -18.38 22.57
N ASN A 8 26.86 -17.40 21.87
CA ASN A 8 25.49 -16.95 22.13
C ASN A 8 24.46 -18.04 21.79
N ALA A 9 24.65 -18.78 20.69
CA ALA A 9 23.82 -19.94 20.36
C ALA A 9 23.95 -21.06 21.40
N GLN A 10 25.14 -21.31 21.95
CA GLN A 10 25.34 -22.27 23.04
C GLN A 10 24.71 -21.81 24.35
N ARG A 11 24.70 -20.51 24.66
CA ARG A 11 23.99 -19.95 25.82
C ARG A 11 22.48 -20.05 25.67
N CYS A 12 21.92 -19.76 24.49
CA CYS A 12 20.52 -20.01 24.17
C CYS A 12 20.17 -21.50 24.31
N LEU A 13 21.01 -22.40 23.79
CA LEU A 13 20.81 -23.84 23.91
C LEU A 13 20.90 -24.31 25.37
N LYS A 14 21.78 -23.72 26.19
CA LYS A 14 21.94 -24.03 27.61
C LYS A 14 20.77 -23.48 28.45
N ALA A 15 20.27 -22.28 28.14
CA ALA A 15 19.08 -21.69 28.75
C ALA A 15 17.81 -22.47 28.36
N ALA A 16 17.64 -22.81 27.08
CA ALA A 16 16.56 -23.65 26.58
C ALA A 16 16.60 -25.06 27.19
N LYS A 17 17.80 -25.65 27.36
CA LYS A 17 17.99 -26.93 28.08
C LYS A 17 17.67 -26.82 29.57
N ALA A 18 18.05 -25.74 30.24
CA ALA A 18 17.71 -25.50 31.65
C ALA A 18 16.20 -25.35 31.85
N ILE A 19 15.50 -24.76 30.87
CA ILE A 19 14.06 -24.53 30.89
C ILE A 19 13.27 -25.77 30.45
N LEU A 20 13.79 -26.54 29.50
CA LEU A 20 13.35 -27.92 29.25
C LEU A 20 13.50 -28.79 30.50
N GLY A 21 14.53 -28.57 31.32
CA GLY A 21 14.70 -29.22 32.62
C GLY A 21 13.72 -28.73 33.69
N ALA A 22 13.30 -27.46 33.65
CA ALA A 22 12.35 -26.88 34.60
C ALA A 22 10.87 -27.15 34.25
N LEU A 23 10.54 -27.33 32.98
CA LEU A 23 9.20 -27.70 32.49
C LEU A 23 8.84 -29.17 32.76
N VAL A 24 9.67 -29.93 33.49
CA VAL A 24 9.51 -31.37 33.74
C VAL A 24 8.87 -31.69 35.11
N THR A 25 8.49 -30.71 35.94
CA THR A 25 7.92 -30.99 37.27
C THR A 25 6.61 -30.26 37.59
N GLU A 26 5.52 -31.04 37.74
CA GLU A 26 4.23 -30.88 38.49
C GLU A 26 3.40 -29.57 38.37
N ASN A 27 2.07 -29.52 38.44
CA ASN A 27 0.90 -30.38 38.20
C ASN A 27 -0.35 -29.45 38.11
N GLU A 28 -1.41 -29.90 37.42
CA GLU A 28 -2.82 -29.45 37.41
C GLU A 28 -3.23 -27.95 37.53
N ALA A 29 -3.94 -27.42 36.51
CA ALA A 29 -5.37 -27.06 36.63
C ALA A 29 -5.96 -26.43 35.34
N ALA A 30 -7.29 -26.48 35.31
CA ALA A 30 -8.21 -26.18 34.23
C ALA A 30 -8.20 -24.72 33.69
N TYR A 31 -8.90 -24.56 32.55
CA TYR A 31 -9.28 -23.31 31.87
C TYR A 31 -8.27 -22.70 30.89
N GLY A 32 -8.36 -23.12 29.62
CA GLY A 32 -8.14 -22.25 28.46
C GLY A 32 -6.70 -21.85 28.10
N ASN A 33 -5.71 -22.08 28.95
CA ASN A 33 -4.30 -21.72 28.73
C ASN A 33 -3.47 -22.90 28.19
N ILE A 34 -2.32 -22.60 27.57
CA ILE A 34 -1.35 -23.60 27.11
C ILE A 34 -0.85 -24.39 28.34
N SER A 35 -1.27 -25.65 28.46
CA SER A 35 -0.72 -26.59 29.44
C SER A 35 0.42 -27.39 28.79
N VAL A 36 1.61 -27.31 29.38
CA VAL A 36 2.75 -28.16 28.99
C VAL A 36 2.65 -29.43 29.82
N GLN A 37 2.20 -30.54 29.22
CA GLN A 37 2.30 -31.84 29.87
C GLN A 37 3.74 -32.34 29.81
N THR A 38 4.25 -32.76 30.96
CA THR A 38 5.60 -33.28 31.11
C THR A 38 5.64 -34.73 30.63
N PRO A 39 6.67 -35.15 29.87
CA PRO A 39 6.89 -36.57 29.62
C PRO A 39 7.26 -37.27 30.93
N PRO A 40 6.84 -38.53 31.15
CA PRO A 40 7.19 -39.28 32.35
C PRO A 40 8.72 -39.41 32.47
N SER A 41 9.22 -39.40 33.70
CA SER A 41 10.64 -39.31 34.10
C SER A 41 11.59 -40.37 33.53
N ASN A 42 11.08 -41.37 32.80
CA ASN A 42 11.83 -42.49 32.23
C ASN A 42 11.68 -42.65 30.70
N ALA A 43 11.05 -41.73 29.98
CA ALA A 43 10.92 -41.83 28.52
C ALA A 43 12.12 -41.18 27.80
N ASP A 44 12.72 -41.90 26.84
CA ASP A 44 13.72 -41.34 25.95
C ASP A 44 13.18 -40.06 25.28
N LEU A 45 13.97 -38.98 25.20
CA LEU A 45 13.54 -37.69 24.63
C LEU A 45 12.95 -37.85 23.22
N SER A 46 13.41 -38.86 22.46
CA SER A 46 12.88 -39.24 21.16
C SER A 46 11.44 -39.74 21.21
N GLU A 47 11.02 -40.49 22.23
CA GLU A 47 9.65 -41.01 22.36
C GLU A 47 8.64 -39.87 22.57
N SER A 48 9.08 -38.79 23.22
CA SER A 48 8.24 -37.64 23.54
C SER A 48 7.69 -36.89 22.31
N TRP A 49 8.35 -37.04 21.14
CA TRP A 49 7.98 -36.44 19.85
C TRP A 49 7.23 -37.40 18.91
N GLN A 50 6.94 -38.61 19.39
CA GLN A 50 6.25 -39.68 18.63
C GLN A 50 4.79 -39.84 19.05
N VAL A 51 4.35 -39.12 20.08
CA VAL A 51 3.06 -39.33 20.77
C VAL A 51 1.87 -38.90 19.91
N SER A 52 1.78 -37.63 19.53
CA SER A 52 0.67 -37.13 18.72
C SER A 52 0.99 -35.79 18.03
N PRO A 53 0.33 -35.46 16.91
CA PRO A 53 0.53 -34.19 16.21
C PRO A 53 0.19 -32.97 17.07
N THR A 54 -0.80 -33.08 17.94
CA THR A 54 -1.20 -32.00 18.87
C THR A 54 -0.17 -31.80 19.97
N MET A 55 0.41 -32.88 20.50
CA MET A 55 1.48 -32.80 21.50
C MET A 55 2.77 -32.21 20.91
N THR A 56 3.14 -32.59 19.69
CA THR A 56 4.27 -31.97 19.00
C THR A 56 4.03 -30.47 18.80
N ALA A 57 2.84 -30.08 18.34
CA ALA A 57 2.50 -28.68 18.12
C ALA A 57 2.52 -27.84 19.41
N SER A 58 1.94 -28.35 20.50
CA SER A 58 1.93 -27.62 21.80
C SER A 58 3.34 -27.47 22.37
N LYS A 59 4.16 -28.53 22.30
CA LYS A 59 5.56 -28.49 22.74
C LYS A 59 6.38 -27.48 21.95
N LEU A 60 6.30 -27.51 20.61
CA LEU A 60 7.03 -26.56 19.77
C LEU A 60 6.59 -25.12 20.04
N ILE A 61 5.29 -24.85 20.18
CA ILE A 61 4.80 -23.50 20.53
C ILE A 61 5.43 -23.04 21.84
N ALA A 62 5.36 -23.87 22.89
CA ALA A 62 5.87 -23.51 24.21
C ALA A 62 7.38 -23.27 24.20
N ILE A 63 8.15 -24.13 23.52
CA ILE A 63 9.61 -24.00 23.44
C ILE A 63 9.99 -22.72 22.70
N LEU A 64 9.40 -22.48 21.52
CA LEU A 64 9.76 -21.32 20.71
C LEU A 64 9.31 -20.00 21.35
N SER A 65 8.11 -19.95 21.93
CA SER A 65 7.61 -18.74 22.59
C SER A 65 8.45 -18.38 23.82
N LEU A 66 8.75 -19.36 24.68
CA LEU A 66 9.63 -19.14 25.83
C LEU A 66 11.03 -18.73 25.40
N SER A 67 11.60 -19.39 24.38
CA SER A 67 12.92 -19.06 23.84
C SER A 67 13.00 -17.60 23.37
N LYS A 68 11.96 -17.10 22.71
CA LYS A 68 11.85 -15.68 22.31
C LYS A 68 11.82 -14.74 23.51
N ILE A 69 11.03 -15.06 24.54
CA ILE A 69 10.92 -14.26 25.76
C ILE A 69 12.27 -14.17 26.49
N ILE A 70 12.99 -15.29 26.60
CA ILE A 70 14.31 -15.34 27.26
C ILE A 70 15.35 -14.56 26.46
N ALA A 71 15.40 -14.76 25.14
CA ALA A 71 16.34 -14.05 24.28
C ALA A 71 16.15 -12.54 24.39
N ALA A 72 14.90 -12.07 24.47
CA ALA A 72 14.59 -10.66 24.72
C ALA A 72 15.02 -10.21 26.13
N ALA A 73 14.74 -11.00 27.18
CA ALA A 73 15.10 -10.66 28.55
C ALA A 73 16.62 -10.57 28.77
N GLU A 74 17.38 -11.44 28.13
CA GLU A 74 18.84 -11.52 28.21
C GLU A 74 19.55 -10.61 27.19
N ASN A 75 18.80 -9.84 26.39
CA ASN A 75 19.30 -9.00 25.29
C ASN A 75 20.26 -9.74 24.34
N LEU A 76 19.90 -10.97 23.96
CA LEU A 76 20.69 -11.78 23.04
C LEU A 76 20.47 -11.30 21.62
N ASP A 77 21.57 -10.94 20.94
CA ASP A 77 21.57 -10.55 19.52
C ASP A 77 21.52 -11.82 18.64
N VAL A 78 20.34 -12.44 18.57
CA VAL A 78 20.09 -13.66 17.80
C VAL A 78 18.84 -13.46 16.94
N ASP A 79 18.94 -13.78 15.65
CA ASP A 79 17.77 -13.90 14.78
C ASP A 79 16.92 -15.10 15.22
N MET A 80 15.93 -14.81 16.06
CA MET A 80 15.04 -15.81 16.64
C MET A 80 14.15 -16.50 15.62
N ASP A 81 13.88 -15.88 14.46
CA ASP A 81 13.05 -16.50 13.43
C ASP A 81 13.84 -17.56 12.66
N THR A 82 15.08 -17.23 12.29
CA THR A 82 16.02 -18.19 11.68
C THR A 82 16.34 -19.32 12.66
N TRP A 83 16.59 -19.00 13.94
CA TRP A 83 16.79 -20.02 14.97
C TRP A 83 15.57 -20.92 15.15
N SER A 84 14.36 -20.36 15.19
CA SER A 84 13.12 -21.12 15.36
C SER A 84 12.89 -22.10 14.20
N ARG A 85 13.11 -21.66 12.95
CA ARG A 85 13.03 -22.54 11.77
C ARG A 85 14.09 -23.65 11.84
N GLY A 86 15.33 -23.29 12.19
CA GLY A 86 16.42 -24.24 12.38
C GLY A 86 16.13 -25.28 13.47
N TYR A 87 15.52 -24.87 14.57
CA TYR A 87 15.12 -25.74 15.67
C TYR A 87 14.05 -26.74 15.23
N CYS A 88 12.98 -26.30 14.56
CA CYS A 88 11.95 -27.18 14.02
C CYS A 88 12.55 -28.27 13.12
N ASN A 89 13.49 -27.89 12.25
CA ASN A 89 14.17 -28.82 11.34
C ASN A 89 15.05 -29.80 12.10
N ALA A 90 15.87 -29.31 13.03
CA ALA A 90 16.78 -30.14 13.82
C ALA A 90 16.05 -31.18 14.67
N VAL A 91 14.89 -30.82 15.26
CA VAL A 91 14.07 -31.78 16.04
C VAL A 91 13.55 -32.89 15.14
N GLN A 92 13.03 -32.55 13.96
CA GLN A 92 12.54 -33.56 13.01
C GLN A 92 13.67 -34.47 12.51
N ASP A 93 14.84 -33.91 12.22
CA ASP A 93 16.00 -34.68 11.75
C ASP A 93 16.58 -35.58 12.86
N ALA A 94 16.57 -35.13 14.11
CA ALA A 94 17.07 -35.88 15.26
C ALA A 94 16.18 -37.08 15.64
N VAL A 95 14.85 -36.94 15.53
CA VAL A 95 13.91 -38.03 15.81
C VAL A 95 13.77 -38.98 14.61
N GLY A 96 13.98 -38.47 13.40
CA GLY A 96 13.98 -39.25 12.17
C GLY A 96 12.58 -39.77 11.80
N SER A 97 12.51 -41.00 11.29
CA SER A 97 11.29 -41.56 10.68
C SER A 97 10.10 -41.73 11.64
N LYS A 98 10.34 -41.72 12.95
CA LYS A 98 9.28 -41.84 13.96
C LYS A 98 8.66 -40.50 14.35
N PHE A 99 9.23 -39.38 13.88
CA PHE A 99 8.75 -38.04 14.23
C PHE A 99 7.29 -37.83 13.84
N CYS A 100 6.47 -37.40 14.80
CA CYS A 100 5.07 -37.08 14.55
C CYS A 100 4.94 -35.58 14.22
N PRO A 101 4.63 -35.19 12.96
CA PRO A 101 4.60 -33.78 12.56
C PRO A 101 3.49 -33.01 13.28
N PRO A 102 3.67 -31.71 13.54
CA PRO A 102 2.72 -30.93 14.32
C PRO A 102 1.39 -30.73 13.57
N SER A 103 0.28 -30.74 14.32
CA SER A 103 -1.06 -30.56 13.77
C SER A 103 -1.28 -29.14 13.23
N LEU A 104 -1.45 -29.01 11.91
CA LEU A 104 -1.74 -27.72 11.26
C LEU A 104 -3.06 -27.09 11.76
N SER A 105 -4.08 -27.91 12.06
CA SER A 105 -5.36 -27.41 12.59
C SER A 105 -5.23 -26.86 14.00
N TYR A 106 -4.32 -27.43 14.80
CA TYR A 106 -3.99 -26.93 16.13
C TYR A 106 -3.20 -25.62 16.03
N LEU A 107 -2.16 -25.57 15.19
CA LEU A 107 -1.36 -24.35 14.96
C LEU A 107 -2.22 -23.18 14.43
N ALA A 108 -3.16 -23.46 13.52
CA ALA A 108 -4.07 -22.44 12.98
C ALA A 108 -4.94 -21.78 14.07
N LYS A 109 -5.18 -22.43 15.21
CA LYS A 109 -5.87 -21.82 16.37
C LYS A 109 -5.09 -20.63 16.93
N TYR A 110 -3.75 -20.72 16.92
CA TYR A 110 -2.83 -19.74 17.52
C TYR A 110 -2.36 -18.68 16.51
N TRP A 111 -2.84 -18.71 15.26
CA TRP A 111 -2.49 -17.73 14.22
C TRP A 111 -2.82 -16.28 14.61
N GLN A 112 -3.77 -16.07 15.53
CA GLN A 112 -4.16 -14.76 16.08
C GLN A 112 -4.23 -14.80 17.61
N ASP A 113 -3.28 -15.52 18.22
CA ASP A 113 -3.12 -15.49 19.66
C ASP A 113 -2.81 -14.05 20.12
N PRO A 114 -3.38 -13.57 21.26
CA PRO A 114 -3.07 -12.25 21.79
C PRO A 114 -1.59 -12.05 22.11
N GLN A 115 -0.87 -13.12 22.46
CA GLN A 115 0.56 -13.06 22.73
C GLN A 115 1.35 -13.16 21.43
N VAL A 116 2.18 -12.15 21.15
CA VAL A 116 2.91 -12.03 19.88
C VAL A 116 3.88 -13.19 19.70
N GLU A 117 4.54 -13.62 20.77
CA GLU A 117 5.52 -14.71 20.76
C GLU A 117 4.87 -16.05 20.43
N VAL A 118 3.66 -16.29 20.96
CA VAL A 118 2.85 -17.49 20.66
C VAL A 118 2.35 -17.43 19.21
N GLN A 119 1.88 -16.27 18.78
CA GLN A 119 1.44 -16.04 17.40
C GLN A 119 2.56 -16.34 16.42
N GLU A 120 3.74 -15.73 16.60
CA GLU A 120 4.88 -15.92 15.71
C GLU A 120 5.44 -17.35 15.74
N ALA A 121 5.53 -17.97 16.92
CA ALA A 121 5.92 -19.37 17.04
C ALA A 121 4.98 -20.27 16.22
N ALA A 122 3.66 -20.11 16.38
CA ALA A 122 2.69 -20.89 15.63
C ALA A 122 2.82 -20.71 14.11
N LYS A 123 3.09 -19.47 13.66
CA LYS A 123 3.34 -19.17 12.23
C LYS A 123 4.58 -19.88 11.71
N ILE A 124 5.70 -19.76 12.40
CA ILE A 124 6.98 -20.36 11.99
C ILE A 124 6.87 -21.88 11.95
N ILE A 125 6.26 -22.50 12.96
CA ILE A 125 6.08 -23.96 12.99
C ILE A 125 5.21 -24.40 11.82
N LEU A 126 4.10 -23.70 11.56
CA LEU A 126 3.19 -24.04 10.48
C LEU A 126 3.89 -23.95 9.11
N LEU A 127 4.64 -22.86 8.87
CA LEU A 127 5.39 -22.67 7.63
C LEU A 127 6.49 -23.72 7.47
N SER A 128 7.31 -23.94 8.50
CA SER A 128 8.38 -24.94 8.48
C SER A 128 7.84 -26.35 8.24
N THR A 129 6.65 -26.64 8.76
CA THR A 129 5.98 -27.93 8.52
C THR A 129 5.56 -28.08 7.07
N ILE A 130 4.95 -27.04 6.47
CA ILE A 130 4.53 -27.05 5.06
C ILE A 130 5.73 -27.16 4.12
N GLU A 131 6.82 -26.42 4.39
CA GLU A 131 8.06 -26.44 3.61
C GLU A 131 8.68 -27.85 3.52
N ARG A 132 8.52 -28.66 4.55
CA ARG A 132 9.05 -30.04 4.61
C ARG A 132 8.10 -31.11 4.05
N MET A 133 6.85 -30.76 3.76
CA MET A 133 5.89 -31.72 3.21
C MET A 133 6.25 -32.09 1.78
N SER A 134 6.06 -33.37 1.42
CA SER A 134 6.21 -33.79 0.02
C SER A 134 5.11 -33.17 -0.84
N LYS A 135 5.35 -33.03 -2.15
CA LYS A 135 4.33 -32.52 -3.09
C LYS A 135 3.03 -33.33 -3.03
N SER A 136 3.10 -34.65 -2.83
CA SER A 136 1.92 -35.52 -2.67
C SER A 136 1.14 -35.26 -1.38
N ASP A 137 1.84 -34.95 -0.29
CA ASP A 137 1.20 -34.63 0.99
C ASP A 137 0.50 -33.28 0.92
N ILE A 138 1.12 -32.29 0.26
CA ILE A 138 0.49 -30.98 0.02
C ILE A 138 -0.79 -31.14 -0.81
N ILE A 139 -0.76 -31.95 -1.88
CA ILE A 139 -1.96 -32.21 -2.70
C ILE A 139 -3.07 -32.85 -1.86
N SER A 140 -2.73 -33.81 -1.00
CA SER A 140 -3.68 -34.49 -0.12
C SER A 140 -4.26 -33.54 0.93
N LEU A 141 -3.42 -32.68 1.52
CA LEU A 141 -3.80 -31.64 2.47
C LEU A 141 -4.76 -30.63 1.83
N VAL A 142 -4.42 -30.15 0.63
CA VAL A 142 -5.26 -29.20 -0.13
C VAL A 142 -6.61 -29.84 -0.45
N LYS A 143 -6.62 -31.09 -0.92
CA LYS A 143 -7.86 -31.83 -1.20
C LYS A 143 -8.74 -31.92 0.05
N TYR A 144 -8.17 -32.28 1.20
CA TYR A 144 -8.89 -32.38 2.46
C TYR A 144 -9.49 -31.04 2.91
N TRP A 145 -8.68 -29.98 3.00
CA TRP A 145 -9.13 -28.69 3.52
C TRP A 145 -10.05 -27.92 2.57
N SER A 146 -9.94 -28.16 1.25
CA SER A 146 -10.77 -27.46 0.26
C SER A 146 -12.27 -27.72 0.42
N ALA A 147 -12.64 -28.89 0.97
CA ALA A 147 -14.03 -29.27 1.24
C ALA A 147 -14.67 -28.44 2.37
N PHE A 148 -13.86 -27.84 3.24
CA PHE A 148 -14.31 -27.07 4.39
C PHE A 148 -14.25 -25.55 4.15
N LEU A 149 -13.97 -25.09 2.93
CA LEU A 149 -13.89 -23.66 2.64
C LEU A 149 -15.29 -23.01 2.74
N PRO A 150 -15.41 -21.83 3.39
CA PRO A 150 -16.67 -21.08 3.45
C PRO A 150 -17.36 -20.93 2.09
N ALA A 151 -16.61 -20.65 1.03
CA ALA A 151 -17.15 -20.46 -0.32
C ALA A 151 -17.50 -21.77 -1.06
N ALA A 152 -17.10 -22.93 -0.54
CA ALA A 152 -17.37 -24.24 -1.15
C ALA A 152 -18.71 -24.85 -0.68
N ALA A 153 -19.21 -24.44 0.49
CA ALA A 153 -20.47 -24.78 1.14
C ALA A 153 -20.90 -26.28 1.14
N LEU A 154 -21.02 -26.85 2.34
CA LEU A 154 -22.15 -27.73 2.69
C LEU A 154 -22.96 -27.03 3.80
N PRO A 155 -24.28 -26.83 3.64
CA PRO A 155 -25.13 -26.28 4.70
C PRO A 155 -25.24 -27.28 5.86
N ASP A 156 -25.26 -26.76 7.09
CA ASP A 156 -25.75 -27.42 8.32
C ASP A 156 -24.83 -28.39 9.08
N THR A 157 -23.69 -28.85 8.54
CA THR A 157 -22.86 -29.88 9.24
C THR A 157 -21.45 -29.47 9.66
N CYS A 158 -20.88 -28.39 9.10
CA CYS A 158 -19.49 -28.02 9.39
C CYS A 158 -19.37 -26.95 10.47
N SER A 159 -18.62 -27.24 11.54
CA SER A 159 -18.36 -26.28 12.60
C SER A 159 -17.68 -25.04 12.04
N SER A 160 -18.17 -23.88 12.48
CA SER A 160 -17.71 -22.56 12.07
C SER A 160 -16.21 -22.32 12.35
N GLN A 161 -15.58 -23.15 13.20
CA GLN A 161 -14.14 -23.17 13.45
C GLN A 161 -13.35 -23.89 12.35
N TYR A 162 -13.89 -24.99 11.79
CA TYR A 162 -13.23 -25.72 10.70
C TYR A 162 -13.24 -24.89 9.42
N MET A 163 -14.31 -24.14 9.17
CA MET A 163 -14.39 -23.20 8.05
C MET A 163 -13.35 -22.08 8.14
N ALA A 164 -13.12 -21.53 9.33
CA ALA A 164 -12.09 -20.53 9.52
C ALA A 164 -10.68 -21.12 9.38
N ARG A 165 -10.43 -22.31 9.98
CA ARG A 165 -9.13 -22.99 9.89
C ARG A 165 -8.79 -23.39 8.45
N SER A 166 -9.76 -23.86 7.67
CA SER A 166 -9.55 -24.24 6.27
C SER A 166 -9.10 -23.03 5.44
N ALA A 167 -9.77 -21.90 5.60
CA ALA A 167 -9.42 -20.65 4.93
C ALA A 167 -8.03 -20.14 5.36
N ILE A 168 -7.68 -20.24 6.65
CA ILE A 168 -6.36 -19.85 7.15
C ILE A 168 -5.27 -20.76 6.58
N ILE A 169 -5.40 -22.08 6.71
CA ILE A 169 -4.36 -23.03 6.26
C ILE A 169 -4.13 -22.91 4.75
N LEU A 170 -5.21 -22.93 3.95
CA LEU A 170 -5.08 -22.81 2.50
C LEU A 170 -4.69 -21.39 2.06
N GLY A 171 -5.10 -20.37 2.81
CA GLY A 171 -4.66 -18.99 2.60
C GLY A 171 -3.16 -18.83 2.81
N ILE A 172 -2.58 -19.47 3.81
CA ILE A 172 -1.12 -19.45 4.04
C ILE A 172 -0.41 -20.16 2.89
N ILE A 173 -0.86 -21.37 2.53
CA ILE A 173 -0.26 -22.14 1.43
C ILE A 173 -0.26 -21.32 0.14
N GLY A 174 -1.39 -20.67 -0.22
CA GLY A 174 -1.46 -19.91 -1.46
C GLY A 174 -0.80 -18.53 -1.42
N ALA A 175 -0.62 -17.93 -0.24
CA ALA A 175 0.13 -16.70 -0.08
C ALA A 175 1.64 -16.91 -0.27
N GLU A 176 2.17 -18.04 0.22
CA GLU A 176 3.59 -18.39 0.09
C GLU A 176 3.90 -19.12 -1.23
N ASN A 177 3.03 -20.04 -1.63
CA ASN A 177 3.20 -20.87 -2.82
C ASN A 177 1.88 -21.01 -3.59
N ALA A 178 1.63 -20.05 -4.48
CA ALA A 178 0.43 -20.02 -5.33
C ALA A 178 0.31 -21.27 -6.23
N GLU A 179 1.42 -21.87 -6.64
CA GLU A 179 1.45 -23.04 -7.54
C GLU A 179 1.00 -24.33 -6.85
N ALA A 180 1.13 -24.41 -5.53
CA ALA A 180 0.61 -25.53 -4.74
C ALA A 180 -0.91 -25.65 -4.80
N LEU A 181 -1.62 -24.58 -5.19
CA LEU A 181 -3.07 -24.54 -5.28
C LEU A 181 -3.54 -24.50 -6.74
N SER A 182 -4.43 -25.43 -7.09
CA SER A 182 -5.14 -25.35 -8.38
C SER A 182 -5.94 -24.05 -8.49
N GLU A 183 -6.19 -23.57 -9.71
CA GLU A 183 -6.92 -22.33 -9.95
C GLU A 183 -8.31 -22.32 -9.27
N LYS A 184 -9.01 -23.46 -9.34
CA LYS A 184 -10.29 -23.65 -8.64
C LYS A 184 -10.17 -23.44 -7.14
N VAL A 185 -9.13 -24.00 -6.50
CA VAL A 185 -8.92 -23.86 -5.07
C VAL A 185 -8.51 -22.43 -4.72
N ARG A 186 -7.64 -21.78 -5.51
CA ARG A 186 -7.27 -20.37 -5.31
C ARG A 186 -8.49 -19.46 -5.31
N LYS A 187 -9.40 -19.66 -6.26
CA LYS A 187 -10.68 -18.93 -6.32
C LYS A 187 -11.50 -19.14 -5.05
N LEU A 188 -11.70 -20.39 -4.61
CA LEU A 188 -12.48 -20.70 -3.41
C LEU A 188 -11.87 -20.11 -2.14
N VAL A 189 -10.53 -20.14 -2.01
CA VAL A 189 -9.81 -19.54 -0.88
C VAL A 189 -9.99 -18.03 -0.87
N ALA A 190 -9.78 -17.36 -2.01
CA ALA A 190 -9.88 -15.91 -2.10
C ALA A 190 -11.31 -15.40 -1.76
N LEU A 191 -12.35 -16.10 -2.24
CA LEU A 191 -13.74 -15.82 -1.88
C LEU A 191 -14.00 -16.07 -0.39
N SER A 192 -13.45 -17.16 0.16
CA SER A 192 -13.60 -17.49 1.59
C SER A 192 -12.95 -16.46 2.52
N LEU A 193 -11.76 -15.97 2.17
CA LEU A 193 -11.09 -14.88 2.90
C LEU A 193 -11.91 -13.59 2.84
N THR A 194 -12.58 -13.32 1.72
CA THR A 194 -13.48 -12.16 1.58
C THR A 194 -14.74 -12.30 2.43
N ILE A 195 -15.28 -13.52 2.57
CA ILE A 195 -16.41 -13.81 3.49
C ILE A 195 -15.97 -13.54 4.94
N LEU A 196 -14.82 -14.09 5.35
CA LEU A 196 -14.29 -13.91 6.71
C LEU A 196 -13.88 -12.46 7.02
N LEU A 197 -13.46 -11.69 6.03
CA LEU A 197 -13.17 -10.25 6.18
C LEU A 197 -14.43 -9.46 6.60
N ASN A 198 -15.60 -9.85 6.08
CA ASN A 198 -16.88 -9.19 6.36
C ASN A 198 -17.64 -9.82 7.54
N ASP A 199 -17.09 -10.86 8.18
CA ASP A 199 -17.70 -11.49 9.36
C ASP A 199 -17.35 -10.71 10.63
N ASP A 200 -18.33 -10.03 11.21
CA ASP A 200 -18.20 -9.30 12.48
C ASP A 200 -18.22 -10.20 13.73
N SER A 201 -18.60 -11.47 13.61
CA SER A 201 -18.77 -12.36 14.75
C SER A 201 -17.46 -12.68 15.47
N ARG A 202 -16.34 -12.77 14.72
CA ARG A 202 -15.04 -13.22 15.23
C ARG A 202 -13.89 -12.38 14.69
N VAL A 203 -13.50 -11.40 15.49
CA VAL A 203 -12.40 -10.46 15.20
C VAL A 203 -11.10 -11.17 14.82
N ALA A 204 -10.74 -12.28 15.48
CA ALA A 204 -9.53 -13.03 15.18
C ALA A 204 -9.48 -13.48 13.70
N TYR A 205 -10.56 -14.05 13.17
CA TYR A 205 -10.57 -14.53 11.79
C TYR A 205 -10.62 -13.40 10.77
N LYS A 206 -11.28 -12.29 11.11
CA LYS A 206 -11.22 -11.06 10.33
C LYS A 206 -9.78 -10.56 10.22
N VAL A 207 -9.05 -10.45 11.33
CA VAL A 207 -7.64 -10.02 11.32
C VAL A 207 -6.76 -10.99 10.51
N ALA A 208 -6.96 -12.29 10.67
CA ALA A 208 -6.25 -13.28 9.85
C ALA A 208 -6.52 -13.09 8.35
N SER A 209 -7.77 -12.79 7.98
CA SER A 209 -8.17 -12.56 6.60
C SER A 209 -7.54 -11.28 6.03
N ILE A 210 -7.45 -10.21 6.83
CA ILE A 210 -6.74 -8.97 6.47
C ILE A 210 -5.27 -9.28 6.14
N ASP A 211 -4.57 -9.99 7.03
CA ASP A 211 -3.16 -10.33 6.85
C ASP A 211 -2.96 -11.21 5.59
N LEU A 212 -3.77 -12.25 5.41
CA LEU A 212 -3.62 -13.22 4.30
C LEU A 212 -4.01 -12.64 2.93
N LEU A 213 -5.04 -11.77 2.88
CA LEU A 213 -5.41 -11.06 1.66
C LEU A 213 -4.30 -10.10 1.22
N ALA A 214 -3.63 -9.44 2.16
CA ALA A 214 -2.55 -8.52 1.86
C ALA A 214 -1.26 -9.23 1.46
N GLN A 215 -0.88 -10.28 2.19
CA GLN A 215 0.34 -11.04 1.92
C GLN A 215 0.28 -11.77 0.56
N GLY A 216 -0.84 -12.43 0.26
CA GLY A 216 -1.03 -13.16 -0.99
C GLY A 216 -1.76 -12.36 -2.07
N PHE A 217 -1.75 -11.02 -2.01
CA PHE A 217 -2.65 -10.19 -2.83
C PHE A 217 -2.57 -10.51 -4.33
N ALA A 218 -1.36 -10.70 -4.88
CA ALA A 218 -1.17 -11.07 -6.28
C ALA A 218 -1.83 -12.42 -6.65
N THR A 219 -1.81 -13.39 -5.73
CA THR A 219 -2.46 -14.69 -5.89
C THR A 219 -3.98 -14.58 -5.91
N TRP A 220 -4.53 -13.69 -5.07
CA TRP A 220 -5.97 -13.58 -4.84
C TRP A 220 -6.66 -12.62 -5.81
N GLN A 221 -5.94 -11.58 -6.25
CA GLN A 221 -6.47 -10.45 -7.02
C GLN A 221 -7.35 -10.87 -8.23
N PRO A 222 -7.00 -11.88 -9.05
CA PRO A 222 -7.83 -12.27 -10.19
C PRO A 222 -9.22 -12.81 -9.84
N PHE A 223 -9.43 -13.23 -8.59
CA PHE A 223 -10.63 -13.96 -8.16
C PHE A 223 -11.56 -13.13 -7.26
N ILE A 224 -11.15 -11.94 -6.85
CA ILE A 224 -11.88 -11.08 -5.91
C ILE A 224 -12.15 -9.71 -6.49
N ARG A 225 -13.16 -9.02 -5.95
CA ARG A 225 -13.35 -7.58 -6.20
C ARG A 225 -12.33 -6.81 -5.36
N ALA A 226 -11.14 -6.63 -5.92
CA ALA A 226 -10.01 -6.04 -5.20
C ALA A 226 -10.26 -4.58 -4.79
N ASP A 227 -11.04 -3.84 -5.58
CA ASP A 227 -11.57 -2.51 -5.25
C ASP A 227 -12.42 -2.54 -3.97
N ALA A 228 -13.32 -3.52 -3.86
CA ALA A 228 -14.21 -3.66 -2.72
C ALA A 228 -13.44 -4.04 -1.45
N VAL A 229 -12.47 -4.94 -1.56
CA VAL A 229 -11.59 -5.31 -0.44
C VAL A 229 -10.82 -4.09 0.05
N LEU A 230 -10.24 -3.29 -0.85
CA LEU A 230 -9.56 -2.05 -0.49
C LEU A 230 -10.49 -1.04 0.20
N LYS A 231 -11.70 -0.83 -0.31
CA LYS A 231 -12.71 0.05 0.33
C LYS A 231 -13.07 -0.42 1.73
N THR A 232 -13.27 -1.73 1.92
CA THR A 232 -13.50 -2.32 3.25
C THR A 232 -12.31 -2.05 4.19
N LEU A 233 -11.08 -2.22 3.69
CA LEU A 233 -9.87 -1.93 4.48
C LEU A 233 -9.73 -0.44 4.81
N PHE A 234 -10.09 0.48 3.90
CA PHE A 234 -10.09 1.91 4.17
C PHE A 234 -11.05 2.25 5.31
N GLY A 235 -12.27 1.73 5.27
CA GLY A 235 -13.23 1.89 6.36
C GLY A 235 -12.67 1.40 7.70
N MET A 236 -12.12 0.18 7.73
CA MET A 236 -11.51 -0.41 8.94
C MET A 236 -10.30 0.38 9.46
N ALA A 237 -9.50 0.95 8.55
CA ALA A 237 -8.32 1.74 8.89
C ALA A 237 -8.67 3.11 9.51
N MET A 238 -9.83 3.66 9.15
CA MET A 238 -10.32 4.98 9.59
C MET A 238 -11.34 4.93 10.71
N ASP A 239 -11.90 3.75 11.02
CA ASP A 239 -12.85 3.59 12.11
C ASP A 239 -12.17 3.85 13.46
N SER A 240 -12.42 5.03 14.02
CA SER A 240 -12.02 5.43 15.37
C SER A 240 -13.05 5.05 16.43
N HIS A 241 -14.25 4.61 16.02
CA HIS A 241 -15.40 4.45 16.92
C HIS A 241 -15.46 3.08 17.60
N THR A 242 -14.89 2.04 17.01
CA THR A 242 -15.05 0.66 17.51
C THR A 242 -14.05 0.25 18.60
N GLY A 243 -13.13 1.11 19.02
CA GLY A 243 -12.12 0.79 20.05
C GLY A 243 -11.15 -0.34 19.65
N ASN A 244 -11.32 -0.93 18.46
CA ASN A 244 -10.56 -2.09 17.99
C ASN A 244 -9.28 -1.64 17.28
N THR A 245 -8.36 -1.10 18.07
CA THR A 245 -7.08 -0.56 17.60
C THR A 245 -6.25 -1.57 16.80
N LEU A 246 -6.43 -2.88 17.04
CA LEU A 246 -5.74 -3.95 16.33
C LEU A 246 -6.21 -4.06 14.88
N VAL A 247 -7.53 -4.10 14.64
CA VAL A 247 -8.09 -4.19 13.27
C VAL A 247 -7.64 -3.01 12.44
N SER A 248 -7.74 -1.78 12.95
CA SER A 248 -7.31 -0.59 12.20
C SER A 248 -5.81 -0.58 11.94
N ARG A 249 -4.98 -1.04 12.88
CA ARG A 249 -3.52 -1.16 12.68
C ARG A 249 -3.19 -2.18 11.60
N ARG A 250 -3.85 -3.35 11.63
CA ARG A 250 -3.68 -4.42 10.65
C ARG A 250 -4.17 -4.00 9.26
N ALA A 251 -5.31 -3.32 9.19
CA ALA A 251 -5.83 -2.76 7.94
C ALA A 251 -4.87 -1.74 7.32
N ARG A 252 -4.29 -0.82 8.11
CA ARG A 252 -3.27 0.13 7.62
C ARG A 252 -2.03 -0.56 7.05
N ARG A 253 -1.56 -1.62 7.72
CA ARG A 253 -0.44 -2.44 7.22
C ARG A 253 -0.82 -3.15 5.91
N ALA A 254 -2.00 -3.77 5.86
CA ALA A 254 -2.52 -4.44 4.68
C ALA A 254 -2.65 -3.51 3.47
N ILE A 255 -3.20 -2.31 3.66
CA ILE A 255 -3.28 -1.27 2.62
C ILE A 255 -1.89 -0.95 2.07
N SER A 256 -0.90 -0.80 2.95
CA SER A 256 0.49 -0.50 2.53
C SER A 256 1.10 -1.64 1.70
N GLN A 257 0.85 -2.89 2.07
CA GLN A 257 1.32 -4.06 1.32
C GLN A 257 0.63 -4.17 -0.04
N ILE A 258 -0.70 -4.01 -0.09
CA ILE A 258 -1.46 -4.06 -1.35
C ILE A 258 -1.03 -2.93 -2.28
N ALA A 259 -0.81 -1.72 -1.76
CA ALA A 259 -0.37 -0.58 -2.55
C ALA A 259 1.05 -0.77 -3.12
N ALA A 260 1.93 -1.48 -2.40
CA ALA A 260 3.25 -1.86 -2.91
C ALA A 260 3.18 -2.89 -4.05
N VAL A 261 2.20 -3.80 -4.03
CA VAL A 261 1.99 -4.80 -5.09
C VAL A 261 1.28 -4.18 -6.31
N ASN A 262 0.26 -3.34 -6.09
CA ASN A 262 -0.54 -2.75 -7.15
C ASN A 262 -0.94 -1.29 -6.81
N ALA A 263 0.01 -0.38 -7.02
CA ALA A 263 -0.18 1.05 -6.80
C ALA A 263 -1.31 1.65 -7.66
N VAL A 264 -1.45 1.18 -8.91
CA VAL A 264 -2.46 1.69 -9.85
C VAL A 264 -3.88 1.43 -9.34
N LEU A 265 -4.16 0.19 -8.90
CA LEU A 265 -5.44 -0.17 -8.32
C LEU A 265 -5.70 0.62 -7.03
N PHE A 266 -4.68 0.74 -6.17
CA PHE A 266 -4.80 1.48 -4.91
C PHE A 266 -5.20 2.94 -5.15
N VAL A 267 -4.47 3.66 -6.02
CA VAL A 267 -4.76 5.07 -6.31
C VAL A 267 -6.12 5.23 -7.01
N ALA A 268 -6.45 4.36 -7.97
CA ALA A 268 -7.75 4.40 -8.64
C ALA A 268 -8.90 4.22 -7.63
N THR A 269 -8.78 3.22 -6.75
CA THR A 269 -9.78 2.94 -5.71
C THR A 269 -9.90 4.10 -4.74
N LEU A 270 -8.78 4.63 -4.24
CA LEU A 270 -8.75 5.75 -3.29
C LEU A 270 -9.37 7.02 -3.88
N THR A 271 -9.04 7.33 -5.13
CA THR A 271 -9.57 8.49 -5.86
C THR A 271 -11.09 8.36 -6.01
N GLN A 272 -11.57 7.20 -6.43
CA GLN A 272 -12.99 6.95 -6.58
C GLN A 272 -13.72 7.03 -5.23
N ASP A 273 -13.14 6.47 -4.16
CA ASP A 273 -13.77 6.46 -2.84
C ASP A 273 -13.89 7.86 -2.24
N ILE A 274 -12.89 8.74 -2.45
CA ILE A 274 -12.96 10.15 -2.06
C ILE A 274 -14.15 10.86 -2.71
N MET A 275 -14.44 10.52 -3.97
CA MET A 275 -15.54 11.09 -4.75
C MET A 275 -16.91 10.50 -4.36
N ASP A 276 -16.97 9.19 -4.08
CA ASP A 276 -18.22 8.47 -3.79
C ASP A 276 -18.71 8.69 -2.34
N VAL A 277 -17.80 8.85 -1.37
CA VAL A 277 -18.13 8.92 0.06
C VAL A 277 -18.91 10.19 0.38
N LYS A 278 -20.12 10.02 0.93
CA LYS A 278 -21.01 11.12 1.33
C LYS A 278 -20.67 11.71 2.70
N LYS A 279 -20.12 10.91 3.62
CA LYS A 279 -19.83 11.36 4.98
C LYS A 279 -18.51 12.15 5.04
N PRO A 280 -18.52 13.40 5.54
CA PRO A 280 -17.30 14.22 5.61
C PRO A 280 -16.18 13.63 6.47
N ALA A 281 -16.54 12.92 7.55
CA ALA A 281 -15.56 12.29 8.45
C ALA A 281 -14.78 11.14 7.77
N GLU A 282 -15.48 10.29 7.02
CA GLU A 282 -14.87 9.20 6.24
C GLU A 282 -13.97 9.78 5.12
N ARG A 283 -14.46 10.82 4.41
CA ARG A 283 -13.68 11.52 3.39
C ARG A 283 -12.41 12.16 3.97
N THR A 284 -12.50 12.72 5.18
CA THR A 284 -11.34 13.25 5.91
C THR A 284 -10.30 12.16 6.20
N GLY A 285 -10.72 10.95 6.57
CA GLY A 285 -9.83 9.81 6.76
C GLY A 285 -9.09 9.41 5.48
N LEU A 286 -9.80 9.35 4.35
CA LEU A 286 -9.20 9.06 3.04
C LEU A 286 -8.19 10.13 2.61
N LEU A 287 -8.50 11.41 2.81
CA LEU A 287 -7.56 12.50 2.54
C LEU A 287 -6.30 12.41 3.40
N LYS A 288 -6.44 12.09 4.70
CA LYS A 288 -5.30 11.86 5.60
C LYS A 288 -4.46 10.65 5.16
N LEU A 289 -5.07 9.62 4.58
CA LEU A 289 -4.34 8.48 4.03
C LEU A 289 -3.39 8.91 2.91
N ILE A 290 -3.80 9.83 2.03
CA ILE A 290 -2.93 10.41 0.99
C ILE A 290 -1.71 11.08 1.63
N SER A 291 -1.91 11.92 2.65
CA SER A 291 -0.81 12.58 3.37
C SER A 291 0.18 11.57 3.98
N ILE A 292 -0.31 10.47 4.57
CA ILE A 292 0.55 9.42 5.13
C ILE A 292 1.42 8.79 4.03
N PHE A 293 0.84 8.44 2.88
CA PHE A 293 1.59 7.85 1.78
C PHE A 293 2.55 8.84 1.13
N SER A 294 2.15 10.10 0.97
CA SER A 294 3.02 11.17 0.45
C SER A 294 4.31 11.29 1.27
N ARG A 295 4.20 11.22 2.60
CA ARG A 295 5.36 11.38 3.49
C ARG A 295 6.20 10.10 3.64
N LYS A 296 5.57 8.92 3.68
CA LYS A 296 6.26 7.65 3.98
C LYS A 296 6.73 6.89 2.75
N ASN A 297 5.97 6.93 1.67
CA ASN A 297 6.28 6.20 0.44
C ASN A 297 5.67 6.93 -0.77
N PRO A 298 6.24 8.07 -1.18
CA PRO A 298 5.69 8.91 -2.26
C PRO A 298 5.66 8.19 -3.61
N VAL A 299 6.57 7.24 -3.85
CA VAL A 299 6.68 6.50 -5.11
C VAL A 299 5.36 5.81 -5.48
N VAL A 300 4.64 5.26 -4.50
CA VAL A 300 3.34 4.58 -4.71
C VAL A 300 2.29 5.53 -5.32
N LEU A 301 2.34 6.82 -5.01
CA LEU A 301 1.36 7.79 -5.50
C LEU A 301 1.76 8.42 -6.83
N TYR A 302 3.04 8.32 -7.24
CA TYR A 302 3.63 9.07 -8.35
C TYR A 302 2.79 9.04 -9.63
N ASN A 303 2.47 7.83 -10.11
CA ASN A 303 1.71 7.63 -11.34
C ASN A 303 0.25 8.10 -11.25
N GLY A 304 -0.26 8.26 -10.03
CA GLY A 304 -1.65 8.61 -9.74
C GLY A 304 -1.87 10.07 -9.36
N ILE A 305 -0.82 10.88 -9.27
CA ILE A 305 -0.89 12.27 -8.80
C ILE A 305 -1.91 13.12 -9.54
N PRO A 306 -2.01 13.12 -10.89
CA PRO A 306 -3.01 13.92 -11.58
C PRO A 306 -4.45 13.61 -11.15
N ARG A 307 -4.76 12.33 -10.93
CA ARG A 307 -6.10 11.87 -10.49
C ARG A 307 -6.36 12.21 -9.03
N LEU A 308 -5.36 12.04 -8.16
CA LEU A 308 -5.46 12.38 -6.74
C LEU A 308 -5.64 13.89 -6.54
N ALA A 309 -4.85 14.71 -7.24
CA ALA A 309 -4.98 16.15 -7.21
C ALA A 309 -6.38 16.59 -7.65
N GLU A 310 -6.90 16.03 -8.75
CA GLU A 310 -8.27 16.29 -9.20
C GLU A 310 -9.32 15.91 -8.15
N ALA A 311 -9.21 14.73 -7.52
CA ALA A 311 -10.15 14.32 -6.48
C ALA A 311 -10.09 15.21 -5.23
N ILE A 312 -8.90 15.66 -4.82
CA ILE A 312 -8.74 16.61 -3.71
C ILE A 312 -9.41 17.94 -4.06
N VAL A 313 -9.17 18.48 -5.27
CA VAL A 313 -9.80 19.72 -5.73
C VAL A 313 -11.32 19.57 -5.74
N LYS A 314 -11.85 18.50 -6.34
CA LYS A 314 -13.30 18.24 -6.39
C LYS A 314 -13.92 17.99 -5.02
N SER A 315 -13.15 17.52 -4.04
CA SER A 315 -13.63 17.39 -2.66
C SER A 315 -13.98 18.75 -2.01
N LEU A 316 -13.48 19.85 -2.58
CA LEU A 316 -13.71 21.23 -2.17
C LEU A 316 -14.82 21.94 -2.98
N ASP A 317 -15.73 21.19 -3.57
CA ASP A 317 -16.83 21.71 -4.39
C ASP A 317 -17.59 22.87 -3.70
N PRO A 318 -17.67 24.07 -4.33
CA PRO A 318 -18.39 25.22 -3.79
C PRO A 318 -19.90 25.00 -3.62
N THR A 319 -20.50 24.04 -4.33
CA THR A 319 -21.96 23.79 -4.28
C THR A 319 -22.41 23.28 -2.90
N THR A 320 -21.50 22.73 -2.10
CA THR A 320 -21.75 22.25 -0.74
C THR A 320 -20.91 23.01 0.29
N PRO A 321 -21.28 24.25 0.66
CA PRO A 321 -20.41 25.14 1.46
C PRO A 321 -20.06 24.59 2.84
N GLN A 322 -21.00 23.93 3.51
CA GLN A 322 -20.77 23.31 4.84
C GLN A 322 -19.72 22.20 4.78
N VAL A 323 -19.80 21.32 3.76
CA VAL A 323 -18.84 20.22 3.57
C VAL A 323 -17.48 20.77 3.17
N ARG A 324 -17.46 21.78 2.30
CA ARG A 324 -16.23 22.48 1.91
C ARG A 324 -15.52 23.07 3.11
N GLU A 325 -16.22 23.78 3.99
CA GLU A 325 -15.64 24.40 5.19
C GLU A 325 -14.99 23.35 6.11
N MET A 326 -15.64 22.21 6.31
CA MET A 326 -15.08 21.10 7.11
C MET A 326 -13.84 20.47 6.48
N LEU A 327 -13.80 20.34 5.14
CA LEU A 327 -12.70 19.66 4.44
C LEU A 327 -11.52 20.58 4.12
N LEU A 328 -11.75 21.90 4.05
CA LEU A 328 -10.73 22.87 3.64
C LEU A 328 -9.41 22.76 4.40
N PRO A 329 -9.38 22.64 5.75
CA PRO A 329 -8.11 22.53 6.48
C PRO A 329 -7.34 21.26 6.12
N VAL A 330 -8.05 20.13 6.00
CA VAL A 330 -7.44 18.82 5.70
C VAL A 330 -6.97 18.76 4.26
N ALA A 331 -7.80 19.19 3.31
CA ALA A 331 -7.42 19.25 1.90
C ALA A 331 -6.21 20.16 1.68
N THR A 332 -6.16 21.32 2.34
CA THR A 332 -5.02 22.25 2.28
C THR A 332 -3.75 21.58 2.81
N SER A 333 -3.82 20.92 3.97
CA SER A 333 -2.68 20.18 4.52
C SER A 333 -2.20 19.08 3.58
N VAL A 334 -3.12 18.31 2.98
CA VAL A 334 -2.78 17.23 2.05
C VAL A 334 -2.18 17.78 0.76
N MET A 335 -2.71 18.87 0.22
CA MET A 335 -2.13 19.54 -0.95
C MET A 335 -0.71 20.02 -0.67
N MET A 336 -0.45 20.61 0.51
CA MET A 336 0.90 21.04 0.89
C MET A 336 1.86 19.85 1.02
N ASP A 337 1.41 18.74 1.62
CA ASP A 337 2.22 17.51 1.69
C ASP A 337 2.56 16.98 0.30
N LEU A 338 1.60 17.00 -0.63
CA LEU A 338 1.82 16.58 -2.01
C LEU A 338 2.77 17.52 -2.76
N VAL A 339 2.58 18.84 -2.67
CA VAL A 339 3.47 19.83 -3.32
C VAL A 339 4.91 19.71 -2.80
N GLN A 340 5.09 19.45 -1.51
CA GLN A 340 6.43 19.22 -0.95
C GLN A 340 7.06 17.90 -1.41
N SER A 341 6.25 16.89 -1.70
CA SER A 341 6.73 15.54 -2.05
C SER A 341 6.93 15.36 -3.56
N PHE A 342 6.18 16.08 -4.40
CA PHE A 342 6.13 15.88 -5.85
C PHE A 342 6.44 17.17 -6.62
N PRO A 343 7.60 17.28 -7.29
CA PRO A 343 7.98 18.47 -8.06
C PRO A 343 7.03 18.81 -9.22
N GLN A 344 6.24 17.84 -9.70
CA GLN A 344 5.22 18.03 -10.74
C GLN A 344 3.97 18.79 -10.24
N LEU A 345 3.92 19.12 -8.95
CA LEU A 345 2.87 19.91 -8.33
C LEU A 345 3.44 21.24 -7.83
N ASP A 346 2.72 22.32 -8.07
CA ASP A 346 2.98 23.58 -7.36
C ASP A 346 1.68 24.32 -7.05
N PHE A 347 1.67 25.02 -5.93
CA PHE A 347 0.51 25.76 -5.46
C PHE A 347 0.84 27.23 -5.27
N HIS A 348 0.19 28.07 -6.08
CA HIS A 348 0.30 29.51 -5.91
C HIS A 348 -0.75 30.03 -4.93
N VAL A 349 -0.29 30.40 -3.73
CA VAL A 349 -1.13 30.86 -2.62
C VAL A 349 -1.94 32.11 -2.99
N GLY A 350 -1.35 33.08 -3.69
CA GLY A 350 -2.01 34.35 -3.98
C GLY A 350 -3.22 34.21 -4.90
N SER A 351 -3.13 33.36 -5.93
CA SER A 351 -4.23 33.12 -6.87
C SER A 351 -5.06 31.88 -6.53
N GLN A 352 -4.70 31.13 -5.50
CA GLN A 352 -5.28 29.83 -5.14
C GLN A 352 -5.35 28.86 -6.33
N LYS A 353 -4.27 28.79 -7.11
CA LYS A 353 -4.17 27.90 -8.27
C LYS A 353 -3.20 26.77 -7.99
N LEU A 354 -3.60 25.56 -8.37
CA LEU A 354 -2.76 24.36 -8.30
C LEU A 354 -2.38 23.95 -9.72
N ALA A 355 -1.10 23.86 -10.02
CA ALA A 355 -0.61 23.32 -11.28
C ALA A 355 -0.19 21.87 -11.09
N VAL A 356 -0.57 21.02 -12.03
CA VAL A 356 -0.35 19.57 -11.98
C VAL A 356 0.20 19.10 -13.32
N GLY A 357 1.48 18.71 -13.33
CA GLY A 357 2.09 18.02 -14.46
C GLY A 357 1.57 16.59 -14.60
N THR A 358 1.31 16.15 -15.83
CA THR A 358 0.83 14.79 -16.11
C THR A 358 1.91 13.92 -16.77
N LEU A 359 1.68 12.61 -16.76
CA LEU A 359 2.57 11.64 -17.39
C LEU A 359 2.59 11.78 -18.93
N GLU A 360 1.51 12.31 -19.50
CA GLU A 360 1.28 12.52 -20.93
C GLU A 360 1.87 13.85 -21.46
N GLY A 361 2.45 14.68 -20.59
CA GLY A 361 3.07 15.96 -20.99
C GLY A 361 2.15 17.17 -20.98
N ALA A 362 0.93 17.03 -20.45
CA ALA A 362 0.07 18.17 -20.18
C ALA A 362 0.35 18.75 -18.78
N ILE A 363 -0.02 20.01 -18.58
CA ILE A 363 -0.10 20.62 -17.25
C ILE A 363 -1.53 21.07 -17.06
N VAL A 364 -2.20 20.52 -16.06
CA VAL A 364 -3.56 20.91 -15.69
C VAL A 364 -3.48 21.92 -14.56
N VAL A 365 -4.03 23.10 -14.77
CA VAL A 365 -4.14 24.14 -13.75
C VAL A 365 -5.56 24.16 -13.22
N TYR A 366 -5.71 23.98 -11.91
CA TYR A 366 -6.98 24.03 -11.20
C TYR A 366 -7.13 25.34 -10.45
N ASP A 367 -8.36 25.84 -10.38
CA ASP A 367 -8.75 26.95 -9.50
C ASP A 367 -9.48 26.38 -8.28
N LEU A 368 -8.92 26.58 -7.09
CA LEU A 368 -9.48 26.09 -5.84
C LEU A 368 -10.71 26.89 -5.37
N HIS A 369 -10.93 28.12 -5.86
CA HIS A 369 -12.13 28.87 -5.52
C HIS A 369 -13.37 28.19 -6.08
N THR A 370 -13.29 27.82 -7.36
CA THR A 370 -14.37 27.18 -8.10
C THR A 370 -14.30 25.65 -8.05
N ALA A 371 -13.20 25.06 -7.57
CA ALA A 371 -12.93 23.63 -7.60
C ALA A 371 -13.00 23.03 -9.02
N THR A 372 -12.60 23.82 -10.03
CA THR A 372 -12.66 23.43 -11.45
C THR A 372 -11.31 23.50 -12.14
N ARG A 373 -11.22 22.83 -13.30
CA ARG A 373 -10.09 22.97 -14.23
C ARG A 373 -10.13 24.36 -14.84
N TRP A 374 -9.10 25.16 -14.58
CA TRP A 374 -8.98 26.52 -15.10
C TRP A 374 -8.37 26.53 -16.49
N GLN A 375 -7.27 25.79 -16.70
CA GLN A 375 -6.58 25.73 -17.99
C GLN A 375 -5.81 24.42 -18.13
N ILE A 376 -5.63 23.98 -19.38
CA ILE A 376 -4.73 22.88 -19.75
C ILE A 376 -3.61 23.47 -20.62
N LEU A 377 -2.36 23.25 -20.23
CA LEU A 377 -1.19 23.68 -20.98
C LEU A 377 -0.58 22.48 -21.70
N GLU A 378 -0.64 22.51 -23.02
CA GLU A 378 -0.21 21.41 -23.87
C GLU A 378 1.10 21.73 -24.59
N GLY A 379 2.02 20.77 -24.55
CA GLY A 379 3.01 20.65 -25.59
C GLY A 379 4.34 20.01 -25.17
N HIS A 380 4.56 19.71 -23.89
CA HIS A 380 5.49 18.61 -23.61
C HIS A 380 4.89 17.33 -24.24
N THR A 381 5.74 16.55 -24.88
CA THR A 381 5.48 15.25 -25.54
C THR A 381 5.87 14.05 -24.65
N LYS A 382 6.45 14.30 -23.47
CA LYS A 382 6.78 13.33 -22.41
C LYS A 382 6.34 13.89 -21.05
N THR A 383 6.42 13.03 -20.04
CA THR A 383 6.11 13.32 -18.63
C THR A 383 6.69 14.65 -18.17
N VAL A 384 5.85 15.44 -17.50
CA VAL A 384 6.27 16.69 -16.86
C VAL A 384 6.88 16.37 -15.51
N SER A 385 8.21 16.51 -15.40
CA SER A 385 8.95 16.12 -14.20
C SER A 385 8.86 17.18 -13.10
N ALA A 386 8.75 18.47 -13.45
CA ALA A 386 8.52 19.54 -12.49
C ALA A 386 7.73 20.71 -13.05
N VAL A 387 7.01 21.42 -12.18
CA VAL A 387 6.26 22.64 -12.48
C VAL A 387 6.47 23.65 -11.36
N SER A 388 6.51 24.95 -11.67
CA SER A 388 6.47 25.99 -10.64
C SER A 388 5.83 27.30 -11.13
N PHE A 389 5.10 27.98 -10.25
CA PHE A 389 4.58 29.32 -10.45
C PHE A 389 5.61 30.39 -10.13
N SER A 390 5.64 31.45 -10.93
CA SER A 390 6.31 32.69 -10.56
C SER A 390 5.67 33.30 -9.31
N ARG A 391 6.43 34.16 -8.61
CA ARG A 391 5.96 34.83 -7.39
C ARG A 391 4.71 35.67 -7.58
N ASP A 392 4.53 36.23 -8.78
CA ASP A 392 3.34 37.00 -9.16
C ASP A 392 2.18 36.14 -9.69
N GLY A 393 2.39 34.83 -9.86
CA GLY A 393 1.41 33.86 -10.36
C GLY A 393 1.04 34.01 -11.83
N LYS A 394 1.74 34.89 -12.59
CA LYS A 394 1.43 35.16 -14.01
C LYS A 394 2.18 34.26 -14.97
N THR A 395 3.24 33.61 -14.51
CA THR A 395 4.07 32.74 -15.33
C THR A 395 4.16 31.38 -14.66
N ILE A 396 4.08 30.31 -15.44
CA ILE A 396 4.37 28.95 -14.99
C ILE A 396 5.61 28.49 -15.73
N VAL A 397 6.57 27.89 -15.04
CA VAL A 397 7.68 27.17 -15.64
C VAL A 397 7.44 25.67 -15.47
N SER A 398 7.76 24.88 -16.48
CA SER A 398 7.72 23.42 -16.42
C SER A 398 8.95 22.81 -17.05
N CYS A 399 9.32 21.61 -16.62
CA CYS A 399 10.36 20.82 -17.29
C CYS A 399 9.88 19.41 -17.59
N SER A 400 10.43 18.85 -18.66
CA SER A 400 10.46 17.41 -18.87
C SER A 400 11.92 16.98 -19.00
N VAL A 401 12.36 16.13 -18.07
CA VAL A 401 13.75 15.65 -18.02
C VAL A 401 14.05 14.75 -19.22
N LYS A 402 13.11 13.87 -19.59
CA LYS A 402 13.23 13.00 -20.79
C LYS A 402 13.29 13.76 -22.11
N GLU A 403 12.60 14.90 -22.21
CA GLU A 403 12.69 15.75 -23.41
C GLU A 403 13.86 16.69 -23.39
N ARG A 404 14.44 16.91 -22.21
CA ARG A 404 15.46 17.92 -21.95
C ARG A 404 14.98 19.32 -22.34
N ARG A 405 13.72 19.62 -22.00
CA ARG A 405 13.05 20.88 -22.31
C ARG A 405 12.46 21.54 -21.10
N VAL A 406 12.64 22.86 -21.03
CA VAL A 406 11.96 23.77 -20.11
C VAL A 406 11.01 24.64 -20.91
N ARG A 407 9.81 24.86 -20.37
CA ARG A 407 8.81 25.75 -20.97
C ARG A 407 8.34 26.78 -19.98
N PHE A 408 8.24 28.02 -20.45
CA PHE A 408 7.59 29.11 -19.73
C PHE A 408 6.26 29.40 -20.38
N TRP A 409 5.22 29.40 -19.57
CA TRP A 409 3.83 29.59 -19.96
C TRP A 409 3.33 30.90 -19.39
N GLN A 410 2.65 31.70 -20.22
CA GLN A 410 1.89 32.85 -19.77
C GLN A 410 0.40 32.52 -19.91
N PRO A 411 -0.20 31.88 -18.89
CA PRO A 411 -1.58 31.48 -18.97
C PRO A 411 -2.49 32.72 -18.92
N SER A 412 -3.27 32.92 -19.98
CA SER A 412 -4.18 34.06 -20.11
C SER A 412 -5.43 33.85 -19.24
N PRO A 413 -5.98 34.91 -18.60
CA PRO A 413 -7.30 34.81 -18.00
C PRO A 413 -8.28 34.40 -19.10
N GLY A 414 -8.94 33.26 -18.91
CA GLY A 414 -9.91 32.74 -19.88
C GLY A 414 -10.98 33.78 -20.23
N PHE A 415 -11.61 33.62 -21.39
CA PHE A 415 -12.62 34.54 -21.95
C PHE A 415 -13.66 35.06 -20.94
N PHE A 416 -14.09 34.23 -19.98
CA PHE A 416 -15.02 34.63 -18.90
C PHE A 416 -14.43 35.61 -17.88
N GLY A 417 -13.13 35.53 -17.58
CA GLY A 417 -12.43 36.51 -16.75
C GLY A 417 -12.32 37.88 -17.44
N MET A 418 -12.25 37.90 -18.77
CA MET A 418 -12.25 39.13 -19.56
C MET A 418 -13.64 39.78 -19.63
N LEU A 419 -14.72 38.99 -19.60
CA LEU A 419 -16.10 39.49 -19.62
C LEU A 419 -16.56 40.02 -18.26
N MET A 420 -16.14 39.39 -17.16
CA MET A 420 -16.55 39.74 -15.78
C MET A 420 -15.60 40.73 -15.09
N GLY A 421 -14.40 40.95 -15.65
CA GLY A 421 -13.38 41.86 -15.14
C GLY A 421 -12.95 42.89 -16.19
N GLY A 422 -13.87 43.74 -16.63
CA GLY A 422 -13.66 44.62 -17.78
C GLY A 422 -14.19 46.04 -17.59
N GLY A 423 -13.83 46.67 -16.47
CA GLY A 423 -14.00 48.11 -16.25
C GLY A 423 -12.67 48.87 -16.28
N HIS A 424 -11.78 48.60 -17.25
CA HIS A 424 -10.78 49.58 -17.72
C HIS A 424 -9.95 49.03 -18.89
N GLY A 425 -9.85 49.80 -19.97
CA GLY A 425 -8.68 49.79 -20.84
C GLY A 425 -8.78 49.01 -22.15
N LEU A 426 -9.63 49.49 -23.06
CA LEU A 426 -9.50 49.29 -24.51
C LEU A 426 -8.11 49.76 -24.96
N TRP A 427 -7.25 48.92 -25.56
CA TRP A 427 -6.17 49.41 -26.43
C TRP A 427 -5.83 48.39 -27.52
N GLY A 428 -5.87 48.85 -28.77
CA GLY A 428 -4.99 48.37 -29.84
C GLY A 428 -5.54 47.32 -30.81
N ALA A 429 -6.57 47.67 -31.59
CA ALA A 429 -6.86 46.97 -32.84
C ALA A 429 -5.66 47.06 -33.80
N SER A 430 -5.16 45.91 -34.27
CA SER A 430 -4.42 45.85 -35.54
C SER A 430 -5.30 45.14 -36.57
N LYS A 431 -5.81 45.93 -37.52
CA LYS A 431 -6.42 45.44 -38.75
C LYS A 431 -5.29 44.90 -39.62
N SER A 432 -5.40 43.63 -40.06
CA SER A 432 -4.84 43.24 -41.35
C SER A 432 -5.99 42.84 -42.25
N THR A 433 -6.17 43.63 -43.30
CA THR A 433 -7.06 43.35 -44.42
C THR A 433 -6.29 42.53 -45.43
N SER A 434 -6.79 41.36 -45.81
CA SER A 434 -6.75 40.95 -47.21
C SER A 434 -7.86 39.95 -47.52
N SER A 435 -8.40 40.15 -48.71
CA SER A 435 -9.58 39.64 -49.38
C SER A 435 -9.67 38.12 -49.56
N LEU A 436 -10.92 37.62 -49.48
CA LEU A 436 -11.44 36.34 -50.01
C LEU A 436 -11.29 36.26 -51.56
N PRO A 437 -11.46 35.07 -52.18
CA PRO A 437 -12.80 34.55 -52.48
C PRO A 437 -13.02 33.07 -52.12
N ALA A 438 -14.31 32.72 -52.06
CA ALA A 438 -14.89 31.48 -51.58
C ALA A 438 -15.17 30.43 -52.68
N HIS A 439 -15.09 29.14 -52.30
CA HIS A 439 -15.80 27.97 -52.84
C HIS A 439 -15.62 26.85 -51.77
N GLY A 440 -16.55 26.03 -51.29
CA GLY A 440 -17.97 25.75 -51.54
C GLY A 440 -18.26 24.31 -51.07
N GLY A 441 -19.11 24.11 -50.04
CA GLY A 441 -19.72 22.82 -49.60
C GLY A 441 -18.78 21.75 -48.98
N SER A 442 -19.16 20.84 -48.09
CA SER A 442 -20.43 20.44 -47.46
C SER A 442 -20.10 19.45 -46.32
N HIS A 443 -20.70 19.68 -45.14
CA HIS A 443 -21.05 18.75 -44.04
C HIS A 443 -20.11 17.61 -43.60
N GLY A 444 -19.57 17.78 -42.38
CA GLY A 444 -19.17 16.70 -41.48
C GLY A 444 -18.95 17.30 -40.09
N SER A 445 -19.82 16.98 -39.13
CA SER A 445 -19.86 17.51 -37.77
C SER A 445 -18.58 17.20 -36.98
N GLY A 446 -17.62 18.13 -37.01
CA GLY A 446 -16.50 18.21 -36.08
C GLY A 446 -16.74 19.38 -35.13
N LEU A 447 -16.74 19.11 -33.82
CA LEU A 447 -16.58 20.15 -32.81
C LEU A 447 -15.32 20.97 -33.16
N PRO A 448 -15.37 22.31 -33.17
CA PRO A 448 -14.17 23.09 -33.43
C PRO A 448 -13.21 22.90 -32.26
N ALA A 449 -12.06 22.29 -32.53
CA ALA A 449 -10.94 22.30 -31.62
C ALA A 449 -10.53 23.77 -31.40
N LEU A 450 -10.84 24.31 -30.23
CA LEU A 450 -10.23 25.55 -29.73
C LEU A 450 -8.76 25.24 -29.42
N SER A 451 -7.92 25.12 -30.45
CA SER A 451 -6.49 25.29 -30.30
C SER A 451 -6.22 26.79 -30.12
N SER A 452 -6.49 27.32 -28.92
CA SER A 452 -5.89 28.58 -28.53
C SER A 452 -4.38 28.34 -28.55
N GLN A 453 -3.65 28.92 -29.52
CA GLN A 453 -2.19 28.96 -29.48
C GLN A 453 -1.78 29.60 -28.16
N GLN A 454 -1.40 28.78 -27.19
CA GLN A 454 -0.90 29.27 -25.91
C GLN A 454 0.54 29.72 -26.11
N SER A 455 0.83 30.96 -25.72
CA SER A 455 2.19 31.50 -25.78
C SER A 455 3.08 30.76 -24.77
N SER A 456 3.90 29.86 -25.28
CA SER A 456 4.97 29.23 -24.51
C SER A 456 6.32 29.53 -25.14
N ARG A 457 7.33 29.83 -24.30
CA ARG A 457 8.72 29.88 -24.72
C ARG A 457 9.42 28.62 -24.26
N THR A 458 10.12 27.96 -25.19
CA THR A 458 10.79 26.67 -24.94
C THR A 458 12.31 26.87 -24.94
N PHE A 459 12.99 26.21 -24.02
CA PHE A 459 14.45 26.16 -23.91
C PHE A 459 14.88 24.70 -23.84
N ASP A 460 15.86 24.33 -24.65
CA ASP A 460 16.49 23.01 -24.56
C ASP A 460 17.69 23.07 -23.59
N PHE A 461 18.02 21.93 -22.98
CA PHE A 461 19.19 21.80 -22.11
C PHE A 461 19.91 20.45 -22.29
N ALA A 462 21.14 20.36 -21.79
CA ALA A 462 21.92 19.12 -21.82
C ALA A 462 22.00 18.50 -20.42
N LEU A 463 21.93 17.17 -20.35
CA LEU A 463 22.09 16.38 -19.12
C LEU A 463 23.25 15.43 -19.28
N GLN A 464 23.85 15.04 -18.15
CA GLN A 464 24.76 13.90 -18.12
C GLN A 464 24.03 12.61 -18.49
N ASP A 465 24.70 11.72 -19.22
CA ASP A 465 24.10 10.49 -19.72
C ASP A 465 23.62 9.54 -18.61
N SER A 466 24.27 9.56 -17.43
CA SER A 466 23.85 8.81 -16.25
C SER A 466 22.42 9.18 -15.81
N ILE A 467 22.14 10.48 -15.66
CA ILE A 467 20.84 11.02 -15.26
C ILE A 467 19.78 10.77 -16.34
N ALA A 468 20.17 10.78 -17.62
CA ALA A 468 19.23 10.60 -18.73
C ALA A 468 18.60 9.20 -18.79
N THR A 469 19.24 8.19 -18.17
CA THR A 469 18.75 6.79 -18.15
C THR A 469 17.91 6.43 -16.94
N GLU A 470 17.79 7.35 -15.97
CA GLU A 470 17.05 7.11 -14.74
C GLU A 470 15.52 7.03 -14.94
N SER A 471 14.84 6.34 -14.01
CA SER A 471 13.38 6.34 -13.98
C SER A 471 12.87 7.68 -13.46
N GLU A 472 11.68 8.13 -13.91
CA GLU A 472 11.11 9.39 -13.40
C GLU A 472 10.84 9.34 -11.88
N GLU A 473 10.62 8.14 -11.35
CA GLU A 473 10.42 7.90 -9.91
C GLU A 473 11.69 8.17 -9.10
N SER A 474 12.89 7.88 -9.64
CA SER A 474 14.16 8.19 -8.94
C SER A 474 14.49 9.68 -8.96
N LEU A 475 13.92 10.44 -9.90
CA LEU A 475 14.08 11.89 -9.97
C LEU A 475 13.29 12.63 -8.88
N LEU A 476 12.42 11.93 -8.14
CA LEU A 476 11.66 12.50 -7.02
C LEU A 476 12.61 13.09 -5.97
N GLY A 477 12.40 14.38 -5.64
CA GLY A 477 13.21 15.13 -4.68
C GLY A 477 14.51 15.72 -5.24
N HIS A 478 14.93 15.32 -6.44
CA HIS A 478 16.16 15.78 -7.10
C HIS A 478 15.94 16.83 -8.18
N VAL A 479 14.69 17.05 -8.62
CA VAL A 479 14.31 18.11 -9.57
C VAL A 479 13.62 19.24 -8.82
N ARG A 480 14.13 20.47 -8.92
CA ARG A 480 13.54 21.65 -8.28
C ARG A 480 13.68 22.90 -9.13
N PHE A 481 12.70 23.78 -9.03
CA PHE A 481 12.77 25.13 -9.54
C PHE A 481 13.02 26.14 -8.42
N GLU A 482 13.83 27.16 -8.71
CA GLU A 482 14.02 28.31 -7.85
C GLU A 482 13.88 29.59 -8.68
N TRP A 483 12.98 30.48 -8.28
CA TRP A 483 12.78 31.76 -8.98
C TRP A 483 13.74 32.81 -8.46
N THR A 484 14.57 33.36 -9.35
CA THR A 484 15.46 34.51 -9.07
C THR A 484 14.84 35.86 -9.40
N GLY A 485 13.72 35.86 -10.12
CA GLY A 485 12.88 37.02 -10.44
C GLY A 485 11.64 36.56 -11.23
N ASP A 486 10.67 37.43 -11.50
CA ASP A 486 9.37 37.02 -12.07
C ASP A 486 9.44 36.38 -13.48
N ARG A 487 10.58 36.52 -14.17
CA ARG A 487 10.84 35.92 -15.48
C ARG A 487 12.13 35.11 -15.56
N ALA A 488 12.76 34.85 -14.42
CA ALA A 488 14.05 34.15 -14.35
C ALA A 488 13.98 33.02 -13.33
N ALA A 489 14.14 31.78 -13.80
CA ALA A 489 14.10 30.58 -12.98
C ALA A 489 15.36 29.74 -13.16
N LYS A 490 15.84 29.17 -12.06
CA LYS A 490 16.86 28.14 -12.01
C LYS A 490 16.21 26.77 -11.91
N LEU A 491 16.68 25.83 -12.71
CA LEU A 491 16.34 24.41 -12.64
C LEU A 491 17.54 23.67 -12.06
N SER A 492 17.33 22.98 -10.94
CA SER A 492 18.31 22.08 -10.35
C SER A 492 17.86 20.65 -10.60
N ILE A 493 18.73 19.84 -11.19
CA ILE A 493 18.56 18.39 -11.36
C ILE A 493 19.80 17.74 -10.78
N TYR A 494 19.66 17.05 -9.65
CA TYR A 494 20.81 16.63 -8.83
C TYR A 494 21.73 17.82 -8.53
N ASP A 495 23.01 17.71 -8.86
CA ASP A 495 24.01 18.76 -8.68
C ASP A 495 24.10 19.73 -9.86
N GLN A 496 23.36 19.47 -10.96
CA GLN A 496 23.38 20.30 -12.16
C GLN A 496 22.36 21.44 -12.04
N ILE A 497 22.85 22.69 -12.08
CA ILE A 497 22.01 23.90 -12.01
C ILE A 497 22.05 24.63 -13.35
N MET A 498 20.88 24.96 -13.88
CA MET A 498 20.70 25.67 -15.14
C MET A 498 19.83 26.90 -14.92
N SER A 499 20.14 28.03 -15.55
CA SER A 499 19.39 29.28 -15.41
C SER A 499 18.71 29.65 -16.71
N PHE A 500 17.42 29.99 -16.65
CA PHE A 500 16.60 30.37 -17.79
C PHE A 500 15.95 31.73 -17.53
N ASN A 501 15.86 32.57 -18.56
CA ASN A 501 15.30 33.92 -18.48
C ASN A 501 14.41 34.21 -19.70
N VAL A 502 13.29 34.91 -19.49
CA VAL A 502 12.24 35.15 -20.49
C VAL A 502 11.93 36.63 -20.68
#